data_AF-A0A7I4YET7-F1
#
_entry.id   AF-A0A7I4YET7-F1
#
_cell.length_a   1.000
_cell.length_b   1.000
_cell.length_c   1.000
_cell.angle_alpha   90.00
_cell.angle_beta   90.00
_cell.angle_gamma   90.00
#
_symmetry.space_group_name_H-M   'P 1'
#
loop_
_entity.id
_entity.type
_entity.pdbx_description
1 polymer ?
#
loop_
_entity_poly.entity_id
_entity_poly.type
_entity_poly.pdbx_seq_one_letter_code
_entity_poly.pdbx_strand_id
1 'polypeptide(L)'
;MVWAGVCASGKTPLIFVDRGVKIDKDYYLKTILEDALLSWANSHFSGRPWTFQPDSALAYKAKSKASATPHPNLDSLKAALIREWDEIDDALLRPVIDAFSKRLRAAVRAKGGRIEK
;
A
#
# COMPACT_ATOMS: atom_id res chain seq x y z
N MET A 1 2.87 -3.17 12.91
CA MET A 1 2.16 -3.38 11.61
C MET A 1 2.53 -2.22 10.69
N VAL A 2 2.41 -2.35 9.37
CA VAL A 2 2.63 -1.22 8.46
C VAL A 2 1.41 -1.03 7.57
N TRP A 3 1.04 0.23 7.32
CA TRP A 3 0.06 0.61 6.33
C TRP A 3 0.73 1.41 5.22
N ALA A 4 0.28 1.21 3.98
CA ALA A 4 0.78 1.90 2.81
C ALA A 4 -0.31 1.98 1.73
N GLY A 5 -0.32 3.07 0.98
CA GLY A 5 -1.16 3.25 -0.21
C GLY A 5 -0.30 3.54 -1.45
N VAL A 6 -0.79 3.14 -2.62
CA VAL A 6 -0.15 3.44 -3.92
C VAL A 6 -1.19 3.88 -4.94
N CYS A 7 -0.78 4.71 -5.88
CA CYS A 7 -1.52 5.08 -7.06
C CYS A 7 -0.60 5.06 -8.29
N ALA A 8 -1.14 5.38 -9.46
CA ALA A 8 -0.38 5.31 -10.71
C ALA A 8 0.74 6.36 -10.82
N SER A 9 0.76 7.36 -9.93
CA SER A 9 1.68 8.49 -9.95
C SER A 9 2.32 8.74 -8.58
N GLY A 10 2.35 7.73 -7.72
CA GLY A 10 3.03 7.85 -6.43
C GLY A 10 2.55 6.88 -5.37
N LYS A 11 3.12 7.06 -4.19
CA LYS A 11 2.93 6.20 -3.01
C LYS A 11 2.85 7.08 -1.76
N THR A 12 2.07 6.64 -0.77
CA THR A 12 2.01 7.33 0.52
C THR A 12 3.33 7.12 1.28
N PRO A 13 3.63 7.95 2.29
CA PRO A 13 4.55 7.56 3.35
C PRO A 13 4.10 6.23 3.99
N LEU A 14 5.06 5.45 4.50
CA LEU A 14 4.76 4.26 5.29
C LEU A 14 4.28 4.67 6.69
N ILE A 15 3.13 4.15 7.11
CA ILE A 15 2.61 4.38 8.46
C ILE A 15 2.92 3.15 9.31
N PHE A 16 3.80 3.31 10.29
CA PHE A 16 4.14 2.26 11.25
C PHE A 16 3.21 2.33 12.45
N VAL A 17 2.48 1.24 12.68
CA VAL A 17 1.64 1.08 13.87
C VAL A 17 2.45 0.42 14.97
N ASP A 18 2.49 1.09 16.12
CA ASP A 18 3.27 0.68 17.29
C ASP A 18 2.84 -0.68 17.85
N ARG A 19 3.79 -1.32 18.54
CA ARG A 19 3.58 -2.65 19.11
C ARG A 19 2.50 -2.60 20.19
N GLY A 20 1.53 -3.49 20.10
CA GLY A 20 0.45 -3.59 21.08
C GLY A 20 -0.73 -2.66 20.82
N VAL A 21 -0.64 -1.74 19.84
CA VAL A 21 -1.78 -0.94 19.41
C VAL A 21 -2.78 -1.82 18.67
N LYS A 22 -4.02 -1.85 19.17
CA LYS A 22 -5.14 -2.46 18.47
C LYS A 22 -5.65 -1.47 17.44
N ILE A 23 -5.61 -1.84 16.16
CA ILE A 23 -6.26 -1.06 15.10
C ILE A 23 -7.75 -1.32 15.21
N ASP A 24 -8.45 -0.44 15.92
CA ASP A 24 -9.90 -0.37 15.90
C ASP A 24 -10.39 0.61 14.82
N LYS A 25 -11.71 0.80 14.78
CA LYS A 25 -12.35 1.68 13.81
C LYS A 25 -11.86 3.12 13.94
N ASP A 26 -11.70 3.62 15.16
CA ASP A 26 -11.38 5.03 15.39
C ASP A 26 -9.92 5.33 15.04
N TYR A 27 -9.02 4.42 15.42
CA TYR A 27 -7.61 4.51 15.03
C TYR A 27 -7.46 4.47 13.50
N TYR A 28 -8.18 3.55 12.83
CA TYR A 28 -8.11 3.45 11.38
C TYR A 28 -8.67 4.69 10.69
N LEU A 29 -9.84 5.18 11.11
CA LEU A 29 -10.45 6.36 10.48
C LEU A 29 -9.62 7.62 10.71
N LYS A 30 -9.28 7.94 11.97
CA LYS A 30 -8.62 9.20 12.31
C LYS A 30 -7.15 9.18 11.90
N THR A 31 -6.40 8.20 12.40
CA THR A 31 -4.94 8.21 12.23
C THR A 31 -4.50 7.76 10.84
N ILE A 32 -5.16 6.75 10.25
CA ILE A 32 -4.76 6.22 8.94
C ILE A 32 -5.44 6.99 7.80
N LEU A 33 -6.77 7.12 7.82
CA LEU A 33 -7.48 7.73 6.69
C LEU A 33 -7.46 9.25 6.70
N GLU A 34 -7.82 9.90 7.82
CA GLU A 34 -7.94 11.35 7.90
C GLU A 34 -6.56 12.03 8.01
N ASP A 35 -5.77 11.67 9.03
CA ASP A 35 -4.52 12.36 9.31
C ASP A 35 -3.45 12.10 8.24
N ALA A 36 -3.31 10.85 7.81
CA ALA A 36 -2.23 10.45 6.91
C ALA A 36 -2.66 10.40 5.44
N LEU A 37 -3.64 9.57 5.08
CA LEU A 37 -4.02 9.37 3.69
C LEU A 37 -4.64 10.63 3.08
N LEU A 38 -5.61 11.27 3.75
CA LEU A 38 -6.31 12.42 3.20
C LEU A 38 -5.38 13.64 3.10
N SER A 39 -4.55 13.89 4.10
CA SER A 39 -3.51 14.93 4.05
C SER A 39 -2.56 14.73 2.87
N TRP A 40 -2.05 13.51 2.69
CA TRP A 40 -1.21 13.18 1.54
C TRP A 40 -1.95 13.34 0.22
N ALA A 41 -3.17 12.81 0.11
CA ALA A 41 -3.95 12.83 -1.12
C ALA A 41 -4.32 14.26 -1.55
N ASN A 42 -4.67 15.13 -0.60
CA ASN A 42 -4.94 16.54 -0.87
C ASN A 42 -3.73 17.25 -1.48
N SER A 43 -2.53 16.99 -0.94
CA SER A 43 -1.28 17.51 -1.48
C SER A 43 -0.97 16.91 -2.86
N HIS A 44 -0.98 15.59 -2.96
CA HIS A 44 -0.55 14.82 -4.13
C HIS A 44 -1.45 15.02 -5.35
N PHE A 45 -2.77 15.01 -5.16
CA PHE A 45 -3.73 15.20 -6.24
C PHE A 45 -4.06 16.67 -6.50
N SER A 46 -3.63 17.58 -5.62
CA SER A 46 -3.86 19.03 -5.73
C SER A 46 -5.35 19.37 -5.93
N GLY A 47 -6.20 18.74 -5.12
CA GLY A 47 -7.66 18.92 -5.19
C GLY A 47 -8.36 18.19 -6.34
N ARG A 48 -7.64 17.44 -7.19
CA ARG A 48 -8.28 16.60 -8.21
C ARG A 48 -9.05 15.45 -7.55
N PRO A 49 -10.20 15.02 -8.14
CA PRO A 49 -10.93 13.87 -7.66
C PRO A 49 -10.06 12.61 -7.68
N TRP A 50 -10.18 11.79 -6.64
CA TRP A 50 -9.53 10.49 -6.52
C TRP A 50 -10.48 9.52 -5.82
N THR A 51 -10.20 8.22 -5.92
CA THR A 51 -11.00 7.18 -5.28
C THR A 51 -10.11 6.33 -4.40
N PHE A 52 -10.50 6.16 -3.15
CA PHE A 52 -9.88 5.20 -2.25
C PHE A 52 -10.46 3.81 -2.49
N GLN A 53 -9.59 2.83 -2.76
CA GLN A 53 -9.97 1.43 -2.75
C GLN A 53 -9.22 0.75 -1.59
N PRO A 54 -9.89 0.35 -0.50
CA PRO A 54 -9.26 -0.49 0.51
C PRO A 54 -8.99 -1.88 -0.08
N ASP A 55 -7.90 -2.51 0.35
CA ASP A 55 -7.76 -3.96 0.17
C ASP A 55 -8.60 -4.70 1.21
N SER A 56 -8.89 -5.97 0.94
CA SER A 56 -9.37 -6.92 1.94
C SER A 56 -8.25 -7.89 2.36
N ALA A 57 -7.02 -7.35 2.58
CA ALA A 57 -5.71 -8.01 2.86
C ALA A 57 -4.87 -8.36 1.59
N LEU A 58 -3.55 -8.65 1.58
CA LEU A 58 -2.42 -8.63 2.54
C LEU A 58 -1.15 -8.33 1.69
N ALA A 59 -0.30 -7.39 2.09
CA ALA A 59 0.86 -6.96 1.28
C ALA A 59 1.93 -8.07 1.08
N TYR A 60 1.97 -8.66 -0.12
CA TYR A 60 2.86 -9.81 -0.44
C TYR A 60 4.24 -9.40 -0.98
N LYS A 61 4.36 -8.30 -1.75
CA LYS A 61 5.62 -7.96 -2.44
C LYS A 61 6.70 -7.33 -1.56
N ALA A 62 6.34 -6.41 -0.66
CA ALA A 62 7.29 -5.78 0.28
C ALA A 62 7.94 -6.79 1.24
N LYS A 63 7.22 -7.87 1.58
CA LYS A 63 7.76 -8.96 2.41
C LYS A 63 9.00 -9.60 1.77
N SER A 64 9.04 -9.79 0.45
CA SER A 64 10.11 -10.58 -0.19
C SER A 64 11.50 -9.94 -0.09
N LYS A 65 11.62 -8.63 -0.30
CA LYS A 65 12.91 -7.92 -0.27
C LYS A 65 13.36 -7.59 1.16
N ALA A 66 12.46 -7.03 1.98
CA ALA A 66 12.79 -6.73 3.38
C ALA A 66 13.07 -8.01 4.20
N SER A 67 12.44 -9.14 3.87
CA SER A 67 12.73 -10.41 4.54
C SER A 67 13.91 -11.18 3.94
N ALA A 68 14.56 -10.64 2.89
CA ALA A 68 15.75 -11.27 2.30
C ALA A 68 16.99 -11.10 3.19
N THR A 69 16.98 -10.12 4.09
CA THR A 69 18.04 -9.87 5.06
C THR A 69 17.51 -10.02 6.49
N PRO A 70 18.20 -10.76 7.37
CA PRO A 70 17.89 -10.74 8.80
C PRO A 70 18.10 -9.34 9.38
N HIS A 71 17.17 -8.88 10.23
CA HIS A 71 17.26 -7.59 10.91
C HIS A 71 17.50 -7.80 12.40
N PRO A 72 18.51 -7.16 13.02
CA PRO A 72 18.86 -7.37 14.43
C PRO A 72 17.82 -6.77 15.39
N ASN A 73 17.03 -5.81 14.93
CA ASN A 73 16.00 -5.14 15.73
C ASN A 73 14.90 -4.53 14.84
N LEU A 74 13.85 -4.03 15.49
CA LEU A 74 12.69 -3.44 14.81
C LEU A 74 13.07 -2.20 14.00
N ASP A 75 13.99 -1.38 14.48
CA ASP A 75 14.37 -0.13 13.82
C ASP A 75 15.12 -0.39 12.51
N SER A 76 16.01 -1.39 12.50
CA SER A 76 16.66 -1.86 11.27
C SER A 76 15.65 -2.37 10.25
N LEU A 77 14.61 -3.08 10.69
CA LEU A 77 13.54 -3.54 9.81
C LEU A 77 12.71 -2.37 9.26
N LYS A 78 12.35 -1.39 10.10
CA LYS A 78 11.63 -0.18 9.66
C LYS A 78 12.44 0.60 8.63
N ALA A 79 13.73 0.80 8.88
CA ALA A 79 14.63 1.50 7.96
C ALA A 79 14.76 0.79 6.62
N ALA A 80 14.89 -0.55 6.64
CA ALA A 80 14.92 -1.33 5.40
C ALA A 80 13.61 -1.22 4.63
N LEU A 81 12.45 -1.30 5.29
CA LEU A 81 11.16 -1.11 4.65
C LEU A 81 11.02 0.27 4.00
N ILE A 82 11.47 1.34 4.66
CA ILE A 82 11.46 2.70 4.11
C ILE A 82 12.34 2.75 2.85
N ARG A 83 13.58 2.24 2.92
CA ARG A 83 14.51 2.25 1.78
C ARG A 83 13.92 1.52 0.57
N GLU A 84 13.43 0.30 0.76
CA GLU A 84 12.84 -0.47 -0.34
C GLU A 84 11.56 0.18 -0.88
N TRP A 85 10.79 0.85 -0.02
CA TRP A 85 9.61 1.59 -0.43
C TRP A 85 9.98 2.81 -1.28
N ASP A 86 11.02 3.54 -0.90
CA ASP A 86 11.50 4.73 -1.59
C ASP A 86 12.03 4.41 -2.99
N GLU A 87 12.60 3.21 -3.20
CA GLU A 87 13.02 2.72 -4.52
C GLU A 87 11.87 2.43 -5.50
N ILE A 88 10.62 2.29 -5.03
CA ILE A 88 9.46 2.04 -5.91
C ILE A 88 9.09 3.31 -6.66
N ASP A 89 9.43 3.40 -7.94
CA ASP A 89 9.11 4.57 -8.76
C ASP A 89 7.74 4.46 -9.48
N ASP A 90 7.30 5.58 -10.05
CA ASP A 90 6.06 5.66 -10.80
C ASP A 90 6.08 4.78 -12.07
N ALA A 91 7.26 4.55 -12.65
CA ALA A 91 7.42 3.70 -13.82
C ALA A 91 7.08 2.23 -13.49
N LEU A 92 7.35 1.80 -12.26
CA LEU A 92 6.93 0.49 -11.74
C LEU A 92 5.45 0.48 -11.31
N LEU A 93 4.94 1.58 -10.73
CA LEU A 93 3.56 1.64 -10.23
C LEU A 93 2.54 1.71 -11.36
N ARG A 94 2.79 2.49 -12.41
CA ARG A 94 1.85 2.71 -13.52
C ARG A 94 1.36 1.41 -14.16
N PRO A 95 2.25 0.48 -14.58
CA PRO A 95 1.82 -0.78 -15.19
C PRO A 95 1.01 -1.66 -14.23
N VAL A 96 1.31 -1.60 -12.92
CA VAL A 96 0.58 -2.36 -11.89
C VAL A 96 -0.85 -1.87 -11.76
N ILE A 97 -1.04 -0.55 -11.73
CA ILE A 97 -2.38 0.06 -11.67
C ILE A 97 -3.14 -0.16 -12.98
N ASP A 98 -2.49 0.05 -14.14
CA ASP A 98 -3.12 -0.15 -15.45
C ASP A 98 -3.53 -1.61 -15.69
N ALA A 99 -2.84 -2.57 -15.06
CA ALA A 99 -3.20 -3.97 -15.11
C ALA A 99 -4.53 -4.28 -14.40
N PHE A 100 -5.03 -3.42 -13.50
CA PHE A 100 -6.25 -3.67 -12.73
C PHE A 100 -7.48 -3.92 -13.62
N SER A 101 -7.70 -3.07 -14.63
CA SER A 101 -8.79 -3.25 -15.59
C SER A 101 -8.68 -4.57 -16.38
N LYS A 102 -7.45 -5.00 -16.69
CA LYS A 102 -7.20 -6.28 -17.36
C LYS A 102 -7.54 -7.46 -16.44
N ARG A 103 -7.16 -7.38 -15.16
CA ARG A 103 -7.46 -8.39 -14.12
C ARG A 103 -8.95 -8.50 -13.86
N LEU A 104 -9.67 -7.38 -13.75
CA LEU A 104 -11.13 -7.37 -13.61
C LEU A 104 -11.82 -8.07 -14.79
N ARG A 105 -11.43 -7.75 -16.02
CA ARG A 105 -11.97 -8.43 -17.21
C ARG A 105 -11.67 -9.93 -17.20
N ALA A 106 -10.48 -10.34 -16.74
CA ALA A 106 -10.15 -11.75 -16.59
C ALA A 106 -11.04 -12.44 -15.53
N ALA A 107 -11.30 -11.77 -14.40
CA ALA A 107 -12.15 -12.32 -13.34
C ALA A 107 -13.60 -12.49 -13.81
N VAL A 108 -14.12 -11.52 -14.58
CA VAL A 108 -15.44 -11.63 -15.22
C VAL A 108 -15.50 -12.82 -16.18
N ARG A 109 -14.49 -13.01 -17.04
CA ARG A 109 -14.42 -14.17 -17.94
C ARG A 109 -14.32 -15.49 -17.18
N ALA A 110 -13.62 -15.50 -16.06
CA ALA A 110 -13.54 -16.64 -15.16
C ALA A 110 -14.80 -16.84 -14.30
N LYS A 111 -15.85 -16.01 -14.47
CA LYS A 111 -17.08 -16.03 -13.66
C LYS A 111 -16.81 -15.96 -12.16
N GLY A 112 -15.86 -15.10 -11.76
CA GLY A 112 -15.41 -14.95 -10.38
C GLY A 112 -14.36 -15.98 -9.94
N GLY A 113 -13.93 -16.89 -10.83
CA GLY A 113 -12.85 -17.83 -10.56
C GLY A 113 -11.47 -17.17 -10.43
N ARG A 114 -10.51 -17.92 -9.87
CA ARG A 114 -9.11 -17.49 -9.72
C ARG A 114 -8.47 -17.25 -11.08
N ILE A 115 -7.84 -16.09 -11.26
CA ILE A 115 -7.23 -15.66 -12.53
C ILE A 115 -5.70 -15.82 -12.56
N GLU A 116 -5.09 -16.10 -11.42
CA GLU A 116 -3.65 -16.33 -11.27
C GLU A 116 -3.43 -17.83 -11.06
N LYS A 117 -2.37 -18.38 -11.67
CA LYS A 117 -2.00 -19.80 -11.50
C LYS A 117 -1.67 -20.13 -10.04
#